data_AF-A0A031INS9-F1
#
_entry.id   AF-A0A031INS9-F1
#
_cell.length_a   1.000
_cell.length_b   1.000
_cell.length_c   1.000
_cell.angle_alpha   90.00
_cell.angle_beta   90.00
_cell.angle_gamma   90.00
#
_symmetry.space_group_name_H-M   'P 1'
#
loop_
_entity.id
_entity.type
_entity.pdbx_description
1 polymer ?
#
loop_
_entity_poly.entity_id
_entity_poly.type
_entity_poly.pdbx_seq_one_letter_code
_entity_poly.pdbx_strand_id
1 'polypeptide(L)'
;MKGAERIKAKKAVDRIQSGAFDELEVESLFMRMRAYSRGNEVFREAADFVAHNNARDKGIINDSIDAIYLAIKFLNEFTAEKQLYFDRPFPCYVLKLLKYKLASFSEAELKRGVGVSRSSIQKILNDGFVDVVPKVYSVAKDRAINEREIEILSFLLSRLVIGEAFSPAELINQLVRVLSSNAIPFSEPLLRANENAVVLCFALLTHLAEFQLSAGGRGSSEITVADNSLMTVVDGVFAPANCVGEVVVSAKCLFNFGRGDIFISFIVFSTGLLARDVCDFESLMAGHHAADGVEVFARDIFSKPLHLVLGKISAA
;
A
#
# COMPACT_ATOMS: atom_id res chain seq x y z
N MET A 1 9.07 -23.23 -15.57
CA MET A 1 7.76 -23.69 -15.07
C MET A 1 7.51 -25.12 -15.52
N LYS A 2 7.06 -26.00 -14.62
CA LYS A 2 6.73 -27.39 -14.99
C LYS A 2 5.44 -27.41 -15.83
N GLY A 3 5.30 -28.38 -16.75
CA GLY A 3 4.14 -28.46 -17.65
C GLY A 3 2.79 -28.50 -16.91
N ALA A 4 2.71 -29.25 -15.81
CA ALA A 4 1.50 -29.33 -14.99
C ALA A 4 1.14 -27.98 -14.33
N GLU A 5 2.11 -27.18 -13.90
CA GLU A 5 1.87 -25.85 -13.33
C GLU A 5 1.38 -24.87 -14.40
N ARG A 6 1.94 -24.95 -15.60
CA ARG A 6 1.51 -24.16 -16.76
C ARG A 6 0.06 -24.45 -17.13
N ILE A 7 -0.34 -25.72 -17.16
CA ILE A 7 -1.73 -26.12 -17.45
C ILE A 7 -2.68 -25.57 -16.40
N LYS A 8 -2.31 -25.66 -15.10
CA LYS A 8 -3.14 -25.13 -14.02
C LYS A 8 -3.25 -23.60 -14.07
N ALA A 9 -2.17 -22.90 -14.36
CA ALA A 9 -2.18 -21.45 -14.55
C ALA A 9 -3.09 -21.06 -15.74
N LYS A 10 -2.98 -21.76 -16.87
CA LYS A 10 -3.86 -21.54 -18.02
C LYS A 10 -5.33 -21.74 -17.65
N LYS A 11 -5.68 -22.78 -16.90
CA LYS A 11 -7.08 -23.00 -16.47
C LYS A 11 -7.62 -21.84 -15.63
N ALA A 12 -6.82 -21.30 -14.69
CA ALA A 12 -7.22 -20.13 -13.92
C ALA A 12 -7.42 -18.90 -14.82
N VAL A 13 -6.50 -18.68 -15.76
CA VAL A 13 -6.61 -17.60 -16.76
C VAL A 13 -7.85 -17.75 -17.64
N ASP A 14 -8.15 -18.97 -18.12
CA ASP A 14 -9.34 -19.24 -18.92
C ASP A 14 -10.63 -18.89 -18.15
N ARG A 15 -10.68 -19.22 -16.85
CA ARG A 15 -11.82 -18.84 -15.97
C ARG A 15 -11.93 -17.34 -15.80
N ILE A 16 -10.82 -16.65 -15.52
CA ILE A 16 -10.79 -15.19 -15.40
C ILE A 16 -11.29 -14.53 -16.70
N GLN A 17 -10.78 -14.95 -17.85
CA GLN A 17 -11.20 -14.43 -19.15
C GLN A 17 -12.68 -14.64 -19.46
N SER A 18 -13.27 -15.72 -18.93
CA SER A 18 -14.70 -16.02 -19.11
C SER A 18 -15.63 -15.27 -18.16
N GLY A 19 -15.09 -14.57 -17.15
CA GLY A 19 -15.86 -13.95 -16.07
C GLY A 19 -16.42 -14.95 -15.05
N ALA A 20 -16.24 -16.26 -15.24
CA ALA A 20 -16.72 -17.31 -14.34
C ALA A 20 -15.66 -17.69 -13.28
N PHE A 21 -15.27 -16.71 -12.47
CA PHE A 21 -14.23 -16.84 -11.46
C PHE A 21 -14.58 -16.11 -10.15
N ASP A 22 -13.96 -16.57 -9.07
CA ASP A 22 -13.97 -15.94 -7.75
C ASP A 22 -12.52 -15.66 -7.29
N GLU A 23 -12.34 -15.30 -6.02
CA GLU A 23 -11.02 -15.02 -5.44
C GLU A 23 -10.07 -16.21 -5.54
N LEU A 24 -10.57 -17.44 -5.47
CA LEU A 24 -9.75 -18.65 -5.47
C LEU A 24 -9.02 -18.82 -6.80
N GLU A 25 -9.63 -18.41 -7.90
CA GLU A 25 -8.99 -18.42 -9.21
C GLU A 25 -7.83 -17.41 -9.30
N VAL A 26 -8.04 -16.20 -8.77
CA VAL A 26 -7.01 -15.14 -8.75
C VAL A 26 -5.87 -15.52 -7.82
N GLU A 27 -6.19 -16.01 -6.61
CA GLU A 27 -5.24 -16.53 -5.64
C GLU A 27 -4.41 -17.68 -6.21
N SER A 28 -5.06 -18.67 -6.82
CA SER A 28 -4.41 -19.81 -7.45
C SER A 28 -3.46 -19.36 -8.57
N LEU A 29 -3.86 -18.35 -9.35
CA LEU A 29 -3.01 -17.79 -10.40
C LEU A 29 -1.79 -17.09 -9.80
N PHE A 30 -2.00 -16.18 -8.85
CA PHE A 30 -0.92 -15.45 -8.17
C PHE A 30 0.08 -16.41 -7.51
N MET A 31 -0.40 -17.40 -6.76
CA MET A 31 0.46 -18.39 -6.10
C MET A 31 1.30 -19.20 -7.08
N ARG A 32 0.71 -19.62 -8.21
CA ARG A 32 1.42 -20.41 -9.23
C ARG A 32 2.47 -19.60 -9.97
N MET A 33 2.17 -18.34 -10.25
CA MET A 33 3.03 -17.45 -11.01
C MET A 33 4.04 -16.71 -10.13
N ARG A 34 3.90 -16.78 -8.79
CA ARG A 34 4.76 -16.11 -7.80
C ARG A 34 6.24 -16.27 -8.08
N ALA A 35 6.72 -17.52 -8.23
CA ALA A 35 8.13 -17.82 -8.49
C ALA A 35 8.61 -17.43 -9.91
N TYR A 36 7.69 -17.03 -10.77
CA TYR A 36 7.92 -16.72 -12.17
C TYR A 36 7.63 -15.25 -12.50
N SER A 37 7.69 -14.34 -11.51
CA SER A 37 7.37 -12.91 -11.69
C SER A 37 8.37 -12.15 -12.56
N ARG A 38 9.62 -12.60 -12.69
CA ARG A 38 10.67 -12.01 -13.57
C ARG A 38 10.84 -10.49 -13.43
N GLY A 39 10.95 -9.99 -12.21
CA GLY A 39 11.15 -8.56 -11.93
C GLY A 39 9.86 -7.72 -11.99
N ASN A 40 8.69 -8.33 -12.15
CA ASN A 40 7.41 -7.66 -11.95
C ASN A 40 7.09 -7.66 -10.44
N GLU A 41 7.56 -6.62 -9.75
CA GLU A 41 7.51 -6.51 -8.29
C GLU A 41 6.09 -6.29 -7.73
N VAL A 42 5.22 -5.56 -8.43
CA VAL A 42 3.82 -5.36 -8.02
C VAL A 42 3.03 -6.66 -8.15
N PHE A 43 3.24 -7.41 -9.24
CA PHE A 43 2.68 -8.75 -9.33
C PHE A 43 3.20 -9.66 -8.21
N ARG A 44 4.50 -9.55 -7.89
CA ARG A 44 5.10 -10.33 -6.82
C ARG A 44 4.52 -9.97 -5.46
N GLU A 45 4.28 -8.69 -5.19
CA GLU A 45 3.63 -8.19 -3.98
C GLU A 45 2.26 -8.85 -3.79
N ALA A 46 1.40 -8.82 -4.81
CA ALA A 46 0.09 -9.45 -4.80
C ALA A 46 0.17 -10.96 -4.52
N ALA A 47 1.10 -11.65 -5.16
CA ALA A 47 1.33 -13.08 -4.91
C ALA A 47 1.92 -13.39 -3.53
N ASP A 48 2.69 -12.47 -2.95
CA ASP A 48 3.20 -12.61 -1.59
C ASP A 48 2.09 -12.46 -0.54
N PHE A 49 1.02 -11.69 -0.81
CA PHE A 49 -0.15 -11.61 0.09
C PHE A 49 -0.88 -12.95 0.21
N VAL A 50 -1.02 -13.68 -0.90
CA VAL A 50 -1.64 -15.01 -0.87
C VAL A 50 -0.75 -16.02 -0.13
N ALA A 51 0.57 -15.92 -0.28
CA ALA A 51 1.51 -16.91 0.26
C ALA A 51 1.78 -16.77 1.76
N HIS A 52 1.67 -15.55 2.29
CA HIS A 52 2.02 -15.22 3.68
C HIS A 52 0.93 -14.33 4.28
N ASN A 53 0.00 -14.96 4.99
CA ASN A 53 -1.07 -14.27 5.73
C ASN A 53 -0.65 -13.86 7.17
N ASN A 54 0.62 -14.03 7.52
CA ASN A 54 1.19 -13.54 8.76
C ASN A 54 1.46 -12.03 8.68
N ALA A 55 1.71 -11.39 9.83
CA ALA A 55 2.10 -9.99 9.89
C ALA A 55 3.26 -9.67 8.94
N ARG A 56 3.01 -8.75 8.01
CA ARG A 56 3.90 -8.37 6.90
C ARG A 56 4.99 -7.45 7.41
N ASP A 57 6.25 -7.79 7.14
CA ASP A 57 7.43 -7.00 7.53
C ASP A 57 8.23 -6.47 6.33
N LYS A 58 7.73 -6.71 5.12
CA LYS A 58 8.36 -6.35 3.85
C LYS A 58 7.34 -6.29 2.70
N GLY A 59 7.79 -5.75 1.57
CA GLY A 59 6.98 -5.62 0.35
C GLY A 59 6.62 -4.17 0.08
N ILE A 60 6.13 -3.90 -1.13
CA ILE A 60 5.87 -2.54 -1.62
C ILE A 60 4.84 -1.83 -0.71
N ILE A 61 3.80 -2.54 -0.27
CA ILE A 61 2.79 -1.95 0.63
C ILE A 61 3.40 -1.70 2.02
N ASN A 62 4.17 -2.64 2.57
CA ASN A 62 4.83 -2.44 3.86
C ASN A 62 5.79 -1.24 3.81
N ASP A 63 6.61 -1.13 2.75
CA ASP A 63 7.53 -0.02 2.55
C ASP A 63 6.81 1.32 2.44
N SER A 64 5.66 1.37 1.76
CA SER A 64 4.82 2.57 1.66
C SER A 64 4.26 2.99 3.03
N ILE A 65 3.70 2.02 3.78
CA ILE A 65 3.17 2.25 5.13
C ILE A 65 4.28 2.70 6.08
N ASP A 66 5.43 2.02 6.05
CA ASP A 66 6.58 2.33 6.90
C ASP A 66 7.19 3.70 6.57
N ALA A 67 7.22 4.09 5.30
CA ALA A 67 7.67 5.43 4.89
C ALA A 67 6.81 6.54 5.51
N ILE A 68 5.48 6.39 5.49
CA ILE A 68 4.55 7.36 6.09
C ILE A 68 4.68 7.31 7.62
N TYR A 69 4.75 6.11 8.21
CA TYR A 69 4.95 5.92 9.64
C TYR A 69 6.21 6.62 10.15
N LEU A 70 7.35 6.39 9.49
CA LEU A 70 8.61 7.02 9.85
C LEU A 70 8.60 8.53 9.62
N ALA A 71 7.88 9.02 8.60
CA ALA A 71 7.74 10.45 8.37
C ALA A 71 6.97 11.15 9.50
N ILE A 72 5.85 10.56 9.95
CA ILE A 72 5.08 11.11 11.07
C ILE A 72 5.87 10.99 12.38
N LYS A 73 6.54 9.86 12.60
CA LYS A 73 7.44 9.67 13.74
C LYS A 73 8.53 10.76 13.75
N PHE A 74 9.13 11.04 12.60
CA PHE A 74 10.13 12.08 12.45
C PHE A 74 9.58 13.47 12.80
N LEU A 75 8.39 13.82 12.29
CA LEU A 75 7.72 15.10 12.59
C LEU A 75 7.37 15.25 14.08
N ASN A 76 7.01 14.16 14.75
CA ASN A 76 6.75 14.16 16.19
C ASN A 76 8.03 14.28 17.01
N GLU A 77 9.09 13.60 16.59
CA GLU A 77 10.35 13.55 17.35
C GLU A 77 11.20 14.80 17.19
N PHE A 78 11.27 15.34 15.96
CA PHE A 78 12.10 16.49 15.64
C PHE A 78 11.24 17.73 15.44
N THR A 79 11.36 18.66 16.38
CA THR A 79 10.58 19.90 16.46
C THR A 79 11.51 21.11 16.40
N ALA A 80 10.95 22.32 16.49
CA ALA A 80 11.76 23.54 16.63
C ALA A 80 12.71 23.49 17.85
N GLU A 81 12.32 22.78 18.91
CA GLU A 81 13.09 22.64 20.15
C GLU A 81 14.09 21.48 20.10
N LYS A 82 13.81 20.44 19.30
CA LYS A 82 14.68 19.28 19.10
C LYS A 82 15.01 19.12 17.62
N GLN A 83 16.03 19.86 17.17
CA GLN A 83 16.48 19.80 15.78
C GLN A 83 17.33 18.55 15.49
N LEU A 84 17.23 18.05 14.26
CA LEU A 84 18.13 17.02 13.75
C LEU A 84 19.45 17.67 13.32
N TYR A 85 20.57 17.12 13.78
CA TYR A 85 21.91 17.50 13.34
C TYR A 85 22.64 16.26 12.81
N PHE A 86 23.01 16.28 11.53
CA PHE A 86 23.62 15.13 10.85
C PHE A 86 25.09 14.91 11.17
N ASP A 87 25.76 15.88 11.80
CA ASP A 87 27.12 15.80 12.32
C ASP A 87 27.20 15.10 13.69
N ARG A 88 26.05 14.72 14.26
CA ARG A 88 25.93 14.03 15.55
C ARG A 88 25.24 12.67 15.37
N PRO A 89 25.33 11.75 16.35
CA PRO A 89 24.59 10.49 16.30
C PRO A 89 23.08 10.71 16.23
N PHE A 90 22.39 9.98 15.35
CA PHE A 90 20.94 10.05 15.16
C PHE A 90 20.31 8.65 15.01
N PRO A 91 18.99 8.49 15.24
CA PRO A 91 18.33 7.19 15.15
C PRO A 91 18.38 6.58 13.74
N CYS A 92 18.64 5.27 13.63
CA CYS A 92 18.77 4.57 12.35
C CYS A 92 17.53 4.70 11.45
N TYR A 93 16.35 4.88 12.04
CA TYR A 93 15.11 5.04 11.27
C TYR A 93 15.14 6.29 10.39
N VAL A 94 15.89 7.33 10.77
CA VAL A 94 16.02 8.57 9.97
C VAL A 94 16.72 8.27 8.65
N LEU A 95 17.77 7.42 8.67
CA LEU A 95 18.43 7.00 7.44
C LEU A 95 17.50 6.16 6.56
N LYS A 96 16.71 5.27 7.17
CA LYS A 96 15.69 4.49 6.47
C LYS A 96 14.63 5.41 5.83
N LEU A 97 14.15 6.40 6.58
CA LEU A 97 13.21 7.42 6.08
C LEU A 97 13.80 8.18 4.88
N LEU A 98 15.06 8.63 4.95
CA LEU A 98 15.73 9.32 3.84
C LEU A 98 15.77 8.47 2.57
N LYS A 99 16.01 7.16 2.69
CA LYS A 99 15.98 6.23 1.56
C LYS A 99 14.58 6.11 0.96
N TYR A 100 13.54 6.01 1.79
CA TYR A 100 12.16 6.04 1.32
C TYR A 100 11.79 7.36 0.65
N LYS A 101 12.19 8.49 1.23
CA LYS A 101 11.99 9.82 0.62
C LYS A 101 12.64 9.89 -0.74
N LEU A 102 13.90 9.47 -0.88
CA LEU A 102 14.61 9.48 -2.17
C LEU A 102 13.87 8.67 -3.26
N ALA A 103 13.29 7.53 -2.91
CA ALA A 103 12.53 6.71 -3.85
C ALA A 103 11.25 7.41 -4.36
N SER A 104 10.65 8.29 -3.54
CA SER A 104 9.42 9.02 -3.90
C SER A 104 9.62 10.23 -4.83
N PHE A 105 10.85 10.71 -5.01
CA PHE A 105 11.13 11.83 -5.92
C PHE A 105 11.47 11.34 -7.32
N SER A 106 10.94 12.01 -8.34
CA SER A 106 11.41 11.88 -9.73
C SER A 106 12.78 12.54 -9.93
N GLU A 107 13.54 12.10 -10.95
CA GLU A 107 14.80 12.76 -11.34
C GLU A 107 14.61 14.24 -11.68
N ALA A 108 13.48 14.61 -12.28
CA ALA A 108 13.16 16.00 -12.59
C ALA A 108 12.97 16.84 -11.32
N GLU A 109 12.31 16.31 -10.29
CA GLU A 109 12.14 17.00 -9.01
C GLU A 109 13.46 17.15 -8.28
N LEU A 110 14.32 16.13 -8.24
CA LEU A 110 15.64 16.21 -7.61
C LEU A 110 16.53 17.24 -8.29
N LYS A 111 16.56 17.25 -9.64
CA LYS A 111 17.31 18.26 -10.40
C LYS A 111 16.80 19.67 -10.17
N ARG A 112 15.48 19.87 -10.11
CA ARG A 112 14.89 21.21 -9.83
C ARG A 112 15.10 21.67 -8.40
N GLY A 113 14.97 20.77 -7.42
CA GLY A 113 15.02 21.12 -6.00
C GLY A 113 16.44 21.27 -5.47
N VAL A 114 17.34 20.34 -5.83
CA VAL A 114 18.70 20.25 -5.26
C VAL A 114 19.79 20.07 -6.32
N GLY A 115 19.46 20.16 -7.62
CA GLY A 115 20.48 20.19 -8.69
C GLY A 115 21.33 18.92 -8.80
N VAL A 116 20.94 17.81 -8.19
CA VAL A 116 21.70 16.56 -8.16
C VAL A 116 20.86 15.37 -8.63
N SER A 117 21.52 14.33 -9.14
CA SER A 117 20.85 13.08 -9.56
C SER A 117 20.55 12.19 -8.35
N ARG A 118 19.60 11.25 -8.52
CA ARG A 118 19.28 10.24 -7.50
C ARG A 118 20.50 9.42 -7.11
N SER A 119 21.33 9.04 -8.09
CA SER A 119 22.54 8.24 -7.87
C SER A 119 23.54 8.92 -6.93
N SER A 120 23.70 10.24 -7.05
CA SER A 120 24.58 11.01 -6.17
C SER A 120 24.05 11.05 -4.74
N ILE A 121 22.74 11.23 -4.57
CA ILE A 121 22.11 11.21 -3.24
C ILE A 121 22.19 9.81 -2.63
N GLN A 122 21.96 8.76 -3.43
CA GLN A 122 22.08 7.37 -2.98
C GLN A 122 23.48 7.08 -2.43
N LYS A 123 24.52 7.63 -3.08
CA LYS A 123 25.91 7.53 -2.61
C LYS A 123 26.10 8.21 -1.26
N ILE A 124 25.54 9.41 -1.07
CA ILE A 124 25.56 10.11 0.24
C ILE A 124 24.90 9.24 1.32
N LEU A 125 23.73 8.65 1.04
CA LEU A 125 22.98 7.84 2.01
C LEU A 125 23.64 6.49 2.33
N ASN A 126 24.39 5.91 1.39
CA ASN A 126 25.02 4.60 1.58
C ASN A 126 26.42 4.70 2.17
N ASP A 127 27.19 5.70 1.75
CA ASP A 127 28.61 5.82 2.10
C ASP A 127 28.85 6.86 3.21
N GLY A 128 27.89 7.77 3.43
CA GLY A 128 28.07 8.91 4.31
C GLY A 128 27.92 8.61 5.80
N PHE A 129 27.25 7.51 6.16
CA PHE A 129 26.84 7.20 7.53
C PHE A 129 27.18 5.75 7.89
N VAL A 130 27.58 5.54 9.15
CA VAL A 130 27.92 4.23 9.72
C VAL A 130 27.18 4.00 11.02
N ASP A 131 26.91 2.72 11.32
CA ASP A 131 26.41 2.30 12.63
C ASP A 131 27.48 2.55 13.69
N VAL A 132 27.14 3.32 14.73
CA VAL A 132 28.03 3.53 15.90
C VAL A 132 27.66 2.62 17.07
N VAL A 133 26.37 2.33 17.23
CA VAL A 133 25.79 1.30 18.11
C VAL A 133 24.50 0.79 17.45
N PRO A 134 23.93 -0.36 17.87
CA PRO A 134 22.68 -0.84 17.31
C PRO A 134 21.60 0.24 17.31
N LYS A 135 21.02 0.50 16.13
CA LYS A 135 19.96 1.50 15.89
C LYS A 135 20.39 2.97 15.95
N VAL A 136 21.69 3.28 15.95
CA VAL A 136 22.19 4.67 15.93
C VAL A 136 23.27 4.82 14.87
N TYR A 137 23.07 5.80 13.98
CA TYR A 137 24.00 6.15 12.92
C TYR A 137 24.74 7.44 13.24
N SER A 138 25.96 7.58 12.74
CA SER A 138 26.70 8.84 12.71
C SER A 138 27.47 8.96 11.39
N VAL A 139 28.08 10.11 11.14
CA VAL A 139 28.95 10.30 9.97
C VAL A 139 30.11 9.31 10.04
N ALA A 140 30.49 8.76 8.88
CA ALA A 140 31.65 7.88 8.77
C ALA A 140 32.92 8.53 9.38
N LYS A 141 33.77 7.70 10.00
CA LYS A 141 35.04 8.16 10.58
C LYS A 141 35.87 8.88 9.51
N ASP A 142 36.45 10.03 9.86
CA ASP A 142 37.27 10.87 8.98
C ASP A 142 36.53 11.54 7.81
N ARG A 143 35.18 11.55 7.83
CA ARG A 143 34.34 12.31 6.91
C ARG A 143 33.66 13.46 7.66
N ALA A 144 33.59 14.63 7.01
CA ALA A 144 32.71 15.72 7.43
C ALA A 144 31.53 15.80 6.48
N ILE A 145 30.32 15.96 7.01
CA ILE A 145 29.16 16.30 6.20
C ILE A 145 29.24 17.80 5.86
N ASN A 146 29.17 18.13 4.58
CA ASN A 146 29.24 19.54 4.15
C ASN A 146 27.85 20.17 4.07
N GLU A 147 27.80 21.52 3.99
CA GLU A 147 26.54 22.27 3.92
C GLU A 147 25.64 21.82 2.76
N ARG A 148 26.24 21.50 1.60
CA ARG A 148 25.48 21.05 0.42
C ARG A 148 24.79 19.70 0.67
N GLU A 149 25.46 18.78 1.36
CA GLU A 149 24.87 17.50 1.74
C GLU A 149 23.74 17.70 2.76
N ILE A 150 23.91 18.62 3.72
CA ILE A 150 22.86 18.97 4.69
C ILE A 150 21.62 19.53 3.96
N GLU A 151 21.80 20.42 2.98
CA GLU A 151 20.72 20.95 2.15
C GLU A 151 19.97 19.84 1.42
N ILE A 152 20.69 18.89 0.82
CA ILE A 152 20.09 17.73 0.12
C ILE A 152 19.26 16.88 1.07
N LEU A 153 19.79 16.53 2.25
CA LEU A 153 19.08 15.70 3.22
C LEU A 153 17.86 16.43 3.81
N SER A 154 18.00 17.73 4.08
CA SER A 154 16.91 18.58 4.55
C SER A 154 15.81 18.70 3.50
N PHE A 155 16.16 18.81 2.22
CA PHE A 155 15.21 18.80 1.12
C PHE A 155 14.38 17.50 1.10
N LEU A 156 15.03 16.34 1.25
CA LEU A 156 14.33 15.05 1.31
C LEU A 156 13.35 14.97 2.50
N LEU A 157 13.72 15.51 3.65
CA LEU A 157 12.90 15.49 4.86
C LEU A 157 11.78 16.55 4.87
N SER A 158 11.91 17.61 4.05
CA SER A 158 10.96 18.73 4.07
C SER A 158 9.57 18.40 3.52
N ARG A 159 9.44 17.32 2.74
CA ARG A 159 8.18 16.94 2.08
C ARG A 159 7.58 15.69 2.70
N LEU A 160 6.35 15.80 3.19
CA LEU A 160 5.51 14.64 3.44
C LEU A 160 4.90 14.18 2.11
N VAL A 161 5.15 12.94 1.74
CA VAL A 161 4.57 12.30 0.54
C VAL A 161 3.64 11.22 1.06
N ILE A 162 2.36 11.37 0.77
CA ILE A 162 1.32 10.39 1.04
C ILE A 162 0.74 10.04 -0.31
N GLY A 163 0.66 8.75 -0.62
CA GLY A 163 0.14 8.26 -1.88
C GLY A 163 0.07 6.75 -1.89
N GLU A 164 -0.56 6.23 -2.94
CA GLU A 164 -0.69 4.80 -3.17
C GLU A 164 0.67 4.13 -3.35
N ALA A 165 0.76 2.87 -2.92
CA ALA A 165 1.93 2.04 -3.12
C ALA A 165 2.16 1.75 -4.62
N PHE A 166 1.08 1.54 -5.37
CA PHE A 166 1.04 1.36 -6.83
C PHE A 166 -0.40 1.47 -7.32
N SER A 167 -0.59 1.63 -8.64
CA SER A 167 -1.91 1.75 -9.26
C SER A 167 -2.52 0.41 -9.70
N PRO A 168 -3.85 0.31 -9.87
CA PRO A 168 -4.50 -0.85 -10.50
C PRO A 168 -3.95 -1.18 -11.88
N ALA A 169 -3.66 -0.16 -12.69
CA ALA A 169 -3.08 -0.35 -14.02
C ALA A 169 -1.69 -0.99 -13.96
N GLU A 170 -0.85 -0.61 -12.98
CA GLU A 170 0.46 -1.23 -12.74
C GLU A 170 0.30 -2.73 -12.42
N LEU A 171 -0.62 -3.09 -11.53
CA LEU A 171 -0.93 -4.48 -11.18
C LEU A 171 -1.35 -5.31 -12.39
N ILE A 172 -2.31 -4.83 -13.18
CA ILE A 172 -2.84 -5.53 -14.35
C ILE A 172 -1.79 -5.63 -15.47
N ASN A 173 -1.05 -4.56 -15.74
CA ASN A 173 0.02 -4.57 -16.73
C ASN A 173 1.14 -5.56 -16.35
N GLN A 174 1.48 -5.64 -15.07
CA GLN A 174 2.45 -6.61 -14.59
C GLN A 174 1.92 -8.05 -14.65
N LEU A 175 0.64 -8.29 -14.36
CA LEU A 175 0.00 -9.60 -14.59
C LEU A 175 0.12 -10.03 -16.07
N VAL A 176 -0.23 -9.16 -17.01
CA VAL A 176 -0.10 -9.41 -18.46
C VAL A 176 1.35 -9.75 -18.83
N ARG A 177 2.33 -8.97 -18.36
CA ARG A 177 3.76 -9.24 -18.59
C ARG A 177 4.20 -10.59 -18.02
N VAL A 178 3.72 -10.96 -16.84
CA VAL A 178 4.03 -12.24 -16.20
C VAL A 178 3.45 -13.41 -16.99
N LEU A 179 2.21 -13.31 -17.48
CA LEU A 179 1.61 -14.34 -18.33
C LEU A 179 2.37 -14.50 -19.65
N SER A 180 2.62 -13.39 -20.36
CA SER A 180 3.34 -13.37 -21.64
C SER A 180 4.76 -13.91 -21.51
N SER A 181 5.53 -13.43 -20.53
CA SER A 181 6.93 -13.85 -20.38
C SER A 181 7.08 -15.34 -20.05
N ASN A 182 6.06 -15.94 -19.42
CA ASN A 182 6.04 -17.37 -19.10
C ASN A 182 5.32 -18.25 -20.14
N ALA A 183 4.94 -17.65 -21.28
CA ALA A 183 4.25 -18.33 -22.37
C ALA A 183 2.96 -19.05 -21.91
N ILE A 184 2.21 -18.39 -21.03
CA ILE A 184 0.83 -18.80 -20.71
C ILE A 184 -0.05 -18.27 -21.84
N PRO A 185 -0.83 -19.10 -22.56
CA PRO A 185 -1.75 -18.61 -23.58
C PRO A 185 -2.91 -17.84 -22.93
N PHE A 186 -3.20 -16.63 -23.42
CA PHE A 186 -4.34 -15.80 -22.99
C PHE A 186 -4.72 -14.80 -24.08
N SER A 187 -5.90 -14.17 -23.95
CA SER A 187 -6.30 -13.00 -24.74
C SER A 187 -6.29 -11.76 -23.84
N GLU A 188 -5.43 -10.79 -24.17
CA GLU A 188 -5.32 -9.56 -23.38
C GLU A 188 -6.64 -8.77 -23.31
N PRO A 189 -7.40 -8.56 -24.41
CA PRO A 189 -8.72 -7.92 -24.34
C PRO A 189 -9.70 -8.62 -23.39
N LEU A 190 -9.76 -9.96 -23.42
CA LEU A 190 -10.66 -10.73 -22.55
C LEU A 190 -10.22 -10.70 -21.08
N LEU A 191 -8.91 -10.67 -20.82
CA LEU A 191 -8.38 -10.52 -19.46
C LEU A 191 -8.73 -9.13 -18.91
N ARG A 192 -8.49 -8.08 -19.72
CA ARG A 192 -8.77 -6.68 -19.34
C ARG A 192 -10.25 -6.40 -19.15
N ALA A 193 -11.13 -7.08 -19.87
CA ALA A 193 -12.57 -7.00 -19.63
C ALA A 193 -12.98 -7.42 -18.20
N ASN A 194 -12.11 -8.14 -17.48
CA ASN A 194 -12.33 -8.61 -16.11
C ASN A 194 -11.37 -7.95 -15.10
N GLU A 195 -10.68 -6.87 -15.47
CA GLU A 195 -9.63 -6.28 -14.63
C GLU A 195 -10.16 -5.74 -13.30
N ASN A 196 -11.37 -5.16 -13.28
CA ASN A 196 -11.99 -4.64 -12.07
C ASN A 196 -12.15 -5.73 -11.00
N ALA A 197 -12.65 -6.91 -11.37
CA ALA A 197 -12.81 -8.02 -10.44
C ALA A 197 -11.44 -8.54 -9.94
N VAL A 198 -10.41 -8.57 -10.79
CA VAL A 198 -9.04 -8.92 -10.35
C VAL A 198 -8.49 -7.89 -9.36
N VAL A 199 -8.74 -6.61 -9.59
CA VAL A 199 -8.37 -5.51 -8.68
C VAL A 199 -9.08 -5.64 -7.34
N LEU A 200 -10.36 -5.98 -7.33
CA LEU A 200 -11.12 -6.23 -6.10
C LEU A 200 -10.60 -7.45 -5.35
N CYS A 201 -10.27 -8.55 -6.04
CA CYS A 201 -9.62 -9.71 -5.42
C CYS A 201 -8.30 -9.31 -4.75
N PHE A 202 -7.51 -8.44 -5.38
CA PHE A 202 -6.29 -7.93 -4.73
C PHE A 202 -6.61 -7.08 -3.49
N ALA A 203 -7.61 -6.20 -3.56
CA ALA A 203 -8.04 -5.43 -2.39
C ALA A 203 -8.46 -6.36 -1.23
N LEU A 204 -9.22 -7.42 -1.52
CA LEU A 204 -9.63 -8.44 -0.56
C LEU A 204 -8.43 -9.17 0.06
N LEU A 205 -7.41 -9.49 -0.73
CA LEU A 205 -6.16 -10.11 -0.21
C LEU A 205 -5.39 -9.22 0.75
N THR A 206 -5.53 -7.90 0.62
CA THR A 206 -4.92 -6.92 1.53
C THR A 206 -5.83 -6.53 2.68
N HIS A 207 -7.08 -6.98 2.68
CA HIS A 207 -8.05 -6.64 3.70
C HIS A 207 -7.68 -7.29 5.04
N LEU A 208 -7.70 -6.51 6.13
CA LEU A 208 -7.32 -6.94 7.49
C LEU A 208 -5.90 -7.48 7.60
N ALA A 209 -5.02 -7.16 6.65
CA ALA A 209 -3.61 -7.54 6.75
C ALA A 209 -2.91 -6.73 7.85
N GLU A 210 -2.07 -7.39 8.64
CA GLU A 210 -1.24 -6.74 9.66
C GLU A 210 0.16 -6.44 9.14
N PHE A 211 0.76 -5.35 9.62
CA PHE A 211 2.10 -4.91 9.24
C PHE A 211 2.98 -4.68 10.47
N GLN A 212 4.19 -5.24 10.43
CA GLN A 212 5.29 -4.87 11.32
C GLN A 212 6.07 -3.73 10.66
N LEU A 213 6.16 -2.60 11.35
CA LEU A 213 6.82 -1.39 10.87
C LEU A 213 8.14 -1.19 11.60
N SER A 214 8.97 -0.32 11.05
CA SER A 214 10.23 0.05 11.68
C SER A 214 10.01 0.72 13.02
N ALA A 215 11.08 0.77 13.83
CA ALA A 215 11.05 1.38 15.16
C ALA A 215 9.98 0.80 16.11
N GLY A 216 9.53 -0.43 15.86
CA GLY A 216 8.51 -1.12 16.68
C GLY A 216 7.07 -0.71 16.36
N GLY A 217 6.84 0.04 15.28
CA GLY A 217 5.50 0.40 14.84
C GLY A 217 4.69 -0.81 14.39
N ARG A 218 3.37 -0.66 14.44
CA ARG A 218 2.41 -1.64 13.93
C ARG A 218 1.37 -0.92 13.09
N GLY A 219 0.93 -1.57 12.03
CA GLY A 219 -0.19 -1.12 11.23
C GLY A 219 -1.09 -2.27 10.84
N SER A 220 -2.25 -1.91 10.32
CA SER A 220 -3.17 -2.84 9.64
C SER A 220 -3.76 -2.16 8.41
N SER A 221 -4.30 -2.93 7.47
CA SER A 221 -5.07 -2.40 6.35
C SER A 221 -6.52 -2.85 6.37
N GLU A 222 -7.39 -2.04 5.81
CA GLU A 222 -8.82 -2.31 5.70
C GLU A 222 -9.33 -1.75 4.38
N ILE A 223 -10.36 -2.41 3.82
CA ILE A 223 -11.09 -1.86 2.70
C ILE A 223 -12.02 -0.79 3.27
N THR A 224 -12.04 0.38 2.65
CA THR A 224 -12.93 1.46 3.03
C THR A 224 -13.38 2.21 1.79
N VAL A 225 -14.17 3.26 1.97
CA VAL A 225 -14.66 4.10 0.90
C VAL A 225 -14.09 5.49 1.06
N ALA A 226 -13.39 5.98 0.04
CA ALA A 226 -12.80 7.31 -0.02
C ALA A 226 -13.90 8.36 -0.25
N ASP A 227 -14.64 8.68 0.81
CA ASP A 227 -15.40 9.92 0.98
C ASP A 227 -15.77 10.06 2.47
N ASN A 228 -15.37 11.18 3.09
CA ASN A 228 -15.58 11.47 4.52
C ASN A 228 -16.89 12.24 4.79
N SER A 229 -17.74 12.41 3.77
CA SER A 229 -19.05 13.00 3.98
C SER A 229 -19.82 12.12 4.98
N LEU A 230 -20.61 12.68 5.90
CA LEU A 230 -21.42 11.86 6.82
C LEU A 230 -22.69 11.33 6.12
N MET A 231 -23.13 12.04 5.08
CA MET A 231 -24.34 11.78 4.31
C MET A 231 -24.12 12.27 2.88
N THR A 232 -24.73 11.60 1.91
CA THR A 232 -24.82 12.07 0.53
C THR A 232 -26.23 11.88 0.01
N VAL A 233 -26.64 12.65 -1.00
CA VAL A 233 -27.96 12.54 -1.62
C VAL A 233 -27.81 11.81 -2.95
N VAL A 234 -28.36 10.60 -3.04
CA VAL A 234 -28.43 9.80 -4.28
C VAL A 234 -29.88 9.74 -4.69
N ASP A 235 -30.19 10.21 -5.90
CA ASP A 235 -31.55 10.20 -6.47
C ASP A 235 -32.64 10.83 -5.57
N GLY A 236 -32.26 11.87 -4.82
CA GLY A 236 -33.16 12.58 -3.90
C GLY A 236 -33.35 11.89 -2.53
N VAL A 237 -32.64 10.79 -2.28
CA VAL A 237 -32.66 10.05 -1.01
C VAL A 237 -31.32 10.20 -0.28
N PHE A 238 -31.39 10.39 1.04
CA PHE A 238 -30.22 10.38 1.90
C PHE A 238 -29.61 8.97 1.94
N ALA A 239 -28.42 8.81 1.37
CA ALA A 239 -27.61 7.60 1.43
C ALA A 239 -26.41 7.80 2.38
N PRO A 240 -26.00 6.75 3.10
CA PRO A 240 -24.72 6.75 3.81
C PRO A 240 -23.57 7.04 2.84
N ALA A 241 -22.66 7.96 3.19
CA ALA A 241 -21.59 8.39 2.28
C ALA A 241 -20.57 7.29 1.92
N ASN A 242 -20.44 6.29 2.80
CA ASN A 242 -19.72 5.05 2.57
C ASN A 242 -20.31 4.19 1.43
N CYS A 243 -21.37 4.64 0.74
CA CYS A 243 -21.93 3.97 -0.43
C CYS A 243 -21.56 4.62 -1.77
N VAL A 244 -20.94 5.81 -1.79
CA VAL A 244 -20.83 6.62 -3.03
C VAL A 244 -19.39 6.92 -3.44
N GLY A 245 -18.45 6.87 -2.50
CA GLY A 245 -17.03 7.08 -2.79
C GLY A 245 -16.36 5.90 -3.50
N GLU A 246 -15.08 6.07 -3.75
CA GLU A 246 -14.22 5.03 -4.33
C GLU A 246 -13.87 3.97 -3.28
N VAL A 247 -13.88 2.69 -3.66
CA VAL A 247 -13.36 1.61 -2.83
C VAL A 247 -11.83 1.72 -2.79
N VAL A 248 -11.27 1.80 -1.59
CA VAL A 248 -9.82 1.93 -1.37
C VAL A 248 -9.37 0.98 -0.27
N VAL A 249 -8.08 0.68 -0.26
CA VAL A 249 -7.41 0.03 0.87
C VAL A 249 -6.71 1.12 1.67
N SER A 250 -7.14 1.30 2.91
CA SER A 250 -6.57 2.25 3.87
C SER A 250 -5.72 1.52 4.89
N ALA A 251 -4.50 2.00 5.13
CA ALA A 251 -3.68 1.53 6.22
C ALA A 251 -3.88 2.41 7.46
N LYS A 252 -4.02 1.78 8.62
CA LYS A 252 -4.15 2.39 9.94
C LYS A 252 -2.88 2.12 10.73
N CYS A 253 -2.22 3.16 11.23
CA CYS A 253 -1.01 3.04 12.05
C CYS A 253 -1.24 3.67 13.43
N LEU A 254 -0.72 3.03 14.47
CA LEU A 254 -0.79 3.56 15.83
C LEU A 254 0.43 4.43 16.15
N PHE A 255 0.19 5.63 16.66
CA PHE A 255 1.22 6.56 17.09
C PHE A 255 1.00 6.99 18.53
N ASN A 256 2.08 7.00 19.30
CA ASN A 256 2.08 7.56 20.64
C ASN A 256 2.70 8.97 20.61
N PHE A 257 1.90 9.98 20.89
CA PHE A 257 2.34 11.39 20.93
C PHE A 257 2.56 11.89 22.37
N GLY A 258 2.82 10.98 23.32
CA GLY A 258 3.02 11.31 24.74
C GLY A 258 1.75 11.75 25.49
N ARG A 259 0.66 12.07 24.79
CA ARG A 259 -0.65 12.44 25.36
C ARG A 259 -1.73 11.37 25.15
N GLY A 260 -1.35 10.24 24.58
CA GLY A 260 -2.25 9.16 24.21
C GLY A 260 -1.88 8.56 22.86
N ASP A 261 -2.58 7.49 22.53
CA ASP A 261 -2.44 6.78 21.28
C ASP A 261 -3.42 7.35 20.24
N ILE A 262 -2.90 7.68 19.05
CA ILE A 262 -3.67 8.22 17.93
C ILE A 262 -3.49 7.26 16.75
N PHE A 263 -4.61 6.88 16.14
CA PHE A 263 -4.60 6.18 14.85
C PHE A 263 -4.55 7.20 13.72
N ILE A 264 -3.63 7.00 12.79
CA ILE A 264 -3.58 7.76 11.55
C ILE A 264 -3.83 6.79 10.41
N SER A 265 -4.79 7.15 9.56
CA SER A 265 -5.21 6.38 8.40
C SER A 265 -4.80 7.06 7.11
N PHE A 266 -4.36 6.30 6.12
CA PHE A 266 -4.00 6.81 4.80
C PHE A 266 -4.22 5.73 3.73
N ILE A 267 -4.52 6.17 2.52
CA ILE A 267 -4.78 5.27 1.38
C ILE A 267 -3.47 4.68 0.90
N VAL A 268 -3.42 3.35 0.80
CA VAL A 268 -2.26 2.61 0.27
C VAL A 268 -2.52 1.99 -1.10
N PHE A 269 -3.78 1.84 -1.49
CA PHE A 269 -4.20 1.37 -2.81
C PHE A 269 -5.60 1.88 -3.12
N SER A 270 -5.78 2.54 -4.26
CA SER A 270 -7.08 3.03 -4.72
C SER A 270 -7.53 2.17 -5.90
N THR A 271 -8.76 1.65 -5.86
CA THR A 271 -9.20 0.67 -6.88
C THR A 271 -9.65 1.31 -8.19
N GLY A 272 -9.98 2.60 -8.17
CA GLY A 272 -10.66 3.33 -9.23
C GLY A 272 -12.16 2.99 -9.36
N LEU A 273 -12.72 2.19 -8.44
CA LEU A 273 -14.08 1.64 -8.54
C LEU A 273 -14.99 2.27 -7.50
N LEU A 274 -16.18 2.69 -7.91
CA LEU A 274 -17.17 3.27 -7.00
C LEU A 274 -17.86 2.16 -6.19
N ALA A 275 -18.02 2.40 -4.90
CA ALA A 275 -18.61 1.43 -3.98
C ALA A 275 -20.03 1.01 -4.41
N ARG A 276 -20.85 1.94 -4.89
CA ARG A 276 -22.19 1.64 -5.45
C ARG A 276 -22.21 0.59 -6.56
N ASP A 277 -21.12 0.48 -7.33
CA ASP A 277 -21.05 -0.41 -8.49
C ASP A 277 -20.52 -1.79 -8.09
N VAL A 278 -19.69 -1.85 -7.05
CA VAL A 278 -18.90 -3.04 -6.70
C VAL A 278 -19.13 -3.57 -5.28
N CYS A 279 -20.03 -3.00 -4.49
CA CYS A 279 -20.39 -3.51 -3.18
C CYS A 279 -21.85 -3.99 -3.15
N ASP A 280 -22.08 -5.09 -2.44
CA ASP A 280 -23.40 -5.55 -2.05
C ASP A 280 -23.75 -4.99 -0.67
N PHE A 281 -24.35 -3.80 -0.66
CA PHE A 281 -24.68 -3.12 0.60
C PHE A 281 -25.74 -3.86 1.43
N GLU A 282 -26.61 -4.67 0.83
CA GLU A 282 -27.57 -5.46 1.60
C GLU A 282 -26.83 -6.48 2.46
N SER A 283 -25.87 -7.19 1.87
CA SER A 283 -24.99 -8.11 2.60
C SER A 283 -24.13 -7.39 3.64
N LEU A 284 -23.50 -6.27 3.28
CA LEU A 284 -22.60 -5.53 4.19
C LEU A 284 -23.33 -4.94 5.41
N MET A 285 -24.61 -4.56 5.25
CA MET A 285 -25.43 -4.00 6.31
C MET A 285 -26.14 -5.07 7.16
N ALA A 286 -26.16 -6.33 6.73
CA ALA A 286 -26.81 -7.42 7.45
C ALA A 286 -26.18 -7.59 8.86
N GLY A 287 -27.00 -7.46 9.89
CA GLY A 287 -26.59 -7.54 11.30
C GLY A 287 -26.43 -6.20 12.02
N HIS A 288 -26.54 -5.06 11.33
CA HIS A 288 -26.67 -3.74 11.95
C HIS A 288 -28.14 -3.41 12.19
N HIS A 289 -28.74 -4.04 13.21
CA HIS A 289 -30.06 -3.60 13.67
C HIS A 289 -29.90 -2.28 14.43
N ALA A 290 -30.63 -1.25 13.98
CA ALA A 290 -30.74 0.03 14.67
C ALA A 290 -31.45 -0.18 16.03
N ALA A 291 -30.67 -0.55 17.04
CA ALA A 291 -31.02 -0.21 18.41
C ALA A 291 -30.85 1.30 18.49
N ASP A 292 -31.98 1.99 18.65
CA ASP A 292 -32.10 3.44 18.79
C ASP A 292 -31.90 4.19 17.47
N GLY A 293 -33.04 4.57 16.88
CA GLY A 293 -33.11 5.26 15.59
C GLY A 293 -32.19 6.47 15.53
N VAL A 294 -31.51 6.58 14.39
CA VAL A 294 -30.63 7.69 13.99
C VAL A 294 -29.30 7.72 14.75
N GLU A 295 -28.29 6.92 14.33
CA GLU A 295 -26.84 7.28 14.30
C GLU A 295 -25.83 6.12 14.12
N VAL A 296 -26.23 4.86 13.88
CA VAL A 296 -25.26 3.74 13.75
C VAL A 296 -24.84 3.43 12.30
N PHE A 297 -25.10 4.31 11.33
CA PHE A 297 -24.76 4.06 9.91
C PHE A 297 -23.27 4.27 9.57
N ALA A 298 -22.48 4.84 10.48
CA ALA A 298 -21.10 5.24 10.22
C ALA A 298 -20.03 4.28 10.77
N ARG A 299 -20.39 3.17 11.41
CA ARG A 299 -19.40 2.21 11.94
C ARG A 299 -19.35 0.91 11.14
N ASP A 300 -18.22 0.75 10.46
CA ASP A 300 -17.52 -0.52 10.28
C ASP A 300 -18.16 -1.58 9.37
N ILE A 301 -18.81 -1.15 8.28
CA ILE A 301 -19.36 -2.07 7.26
C ILE A 301 -18.29 -2.99 6.63
N PHE A 302 -17.01 -2.60 6.71
CA PHE A 302 -15.88 -3.35 6.18
C PHE A 302 -14.98 -3.93 7.26
N SER A 303 -15.31 -3.90 8.56
CA SER A 303 -14.41 -4.48 9.58
C SER A 303 -14.55 -5.99 9.76
N LYS A 304 -15.44 -6.61 8.97
CA LYS A 304 -15.69 -8.05 8.94
C LYS A 304 -14.94 -8.69 7.77
N PRO A 305 -14.68 -10.00 7.79
CA PRO A 305 -14.21 -10.71 6.61
C PRO A 305 -15.13 -10.47 5.40
N LEU A 306 -14.51 -10.23 4.25
CA LEU A 306 -15.18 -9.89 3.00
C LEU A 306 -14.86 -10.94 1.93
N HIS A 307 -15.75 -11.09 0.96
CA HIS A 307 -15.56 -11.95 -0.21
C HIS A 307 -16.24 -11.38 -1.45
N LEU A 308 -16.02 -11.98 -2.61
CA LEU A 308 -16.52 -11.57 -3.91
C LEU A 308 -17.69 -12.47 -4.34
N VAL A 309 -18.88 -11.89 -4.51
CA VAL A 309 -20.06 -12.55 -5.04
C VAL A 309 -20.47 -11.86 -6.33
N LEU A 310 -20.41 -12.58 -7.45
CA LEU A 310 -20.81 -12.06 -8.77
C LEU A 310 -20.12 -10.72 -9.12
N GLY A 311 -18.84 -10.58 -8.76
CA GLY A 311 -18.06 -9.36 -9.02
C GLY A 311 -18.28 -8.22 -8.02
N LYS A 312 -19.01 -8.45 -6.92
CA LYS A 312 -19.25 -7.48 -5.86
C LYS A 312 -18.66 -7.93 -4.52
N ILE A 313 -18.16 -6.99 -3.74
CA ILE A 313 -17.73 -7.18 -2.35
C ILE A 313 -18.97 -7.38 -1.47
N SER A 314 -18.98 -8.49 -0.75
CA SER A 314 -20.04 -8.90 0.18
C SER A 314 -19.43 -9.29 1.54
N ALA A 315 -20.21 -9.20 2.61
CA ALA A 315 -19.82 -9.72 3.92
C ALA A 315 -19.87 -11.25 3.91
N ALA A 316 -18.85 -11.90 4.50
CA ALA A 316 -18.77 -13.35 4.65
C ALA A 316 -19.80 -13.94 5.63
#